data_AF-A0A9X1ZXC2-F1
#
_entry.id   AF-A0A9X1ZXC2-F1
#
_cell.length_a   1.000
_cell.length_b   1.000
_cell.length_c   1.000
_cell.angle_alpha   90.00
_cell.angle_beta   90.00
_cell.angle_gamma   90.00
#
_symmetry.space_group_name_H-M   'P 1'
#
loop_
_entity.id
_entity.type
_entity.pdbx_description
1 polymer ?
#
loop_
_entity_poly.entity_id
_entity_poly.type
_entity_poly.pdbx_seq_one_letter_code
_entity_poly.pdbx_strand_id
1 'polypeptide(L)'
;MSRRFFAGISLFLWLLWGMQLAIGTLLTVSGWFMAEDLGTTFYVQFGLVLLGAALGQIACSLYGMWQWRVACQLHFEDVWDGVCPDSGDDIEDVWRWYVKRGKPWRLDPNRPRPLVRFQDGWRRMEAYSRASNADQNHRV
;
A
#
# COMPACT_ATOMS: atom_id res chain seq x y z
N MET A 1 -16.46 13.79 -6.74
CA MET A 1 -15.36 12.83 -6.67
C MET A 1 -14.83 12.76 -5.24
N SER A 2 -14.78 11.56 -4.68
CA SER A 2 -14.57 11.23 -3.27
C SER A 2 -13.28 11.84 -2.69
N ARG A 3 -13.42 12.75 -1.72
CA ARG A 3 -12.32 13.35 -0.92
C ARG A 3 -11.63 12.34 0.04
N ARG A 4 -11.60 11.04 -0.28
CA ARG A 4 -11.17 9.99 0.68
C ARG A 4 -10.06 9.06 0.19
N PHE A 5 -9.40 9.32 -0.93
CA PHE A 5 -8.37 8.40 -1.43
C PHE A 5 -6.92 8.73 -1.01
N PHE A 6 -6.66 9.87 -0.36
CA PHE A 6 -5.27 10.36 -0.20
C PHE A 6 -4.78 10.67 1.23
N ALA A 7 -5.51 10.39 2.29
CA ALA A 7 -5.08 10.76 3.64
C ALA A 7 -5.24 9.62 4.66
N GLY A 8 -4.10 9.02 5.05
CA GLY A 8 -3.97 8.20 6.26
C GLY A 8 -4.65 6.83 6.21
N ILE A 9 -4.04 5.84 6.86
CA ILE A 9 -4.69 4.57 7.20
C ILE A 9 -6.04 4.90 7.85
N SER A 10 -7.12 4.24 7.41
CA SER A 10 -8.46 4.56 7.90
C SER A 10 -8.54 4.32 9.41
N LEU A 11 -9.29 5.16 10.13
CA LEU A 11 -9.50 5.00 11.58
C LEU A 11 -10.01 3.59 11.92
N PHE A 12 -10.87 3.04 11.05
CA PHE A 12 -11.37 1.67 11.19
C PHE A 12 -10.25 0.62 11.18
N LEU A 13 -9.29 0.72 10.25
CA LEU A 13 -8.13 -0.17 10.20
C LEU A 13 -7.25 -0.03 11.46
N TRP A 14 -7.04 1.21 11.92
CA TRP A 14 -6.31 1.45 13.16
C TRP A 14 -6.98 0.80 14.38
N LEU A 15 -8.31 0.92 14.48
CA LEU A 15 -9.07 0.30 15.56
C LEU A 15 -9.00 -1.23 15.49
N LEU A 16 -9.10 -1.82 14.30
CA LEU A 16 -8.97 -3.27 14.11
C LEU A 16 -7.59 -3.76 14.55
N TRP A 17 -6.51 -3.10 14.12
CA TRP A 17 -5.16 -3.47 14.54
C TRP A 17 -4.94 -3.30 16.04
N GLY A 18 -5.42 -2.18 16.61
CA GLY A 18 -5.36 -1.95 18.04
C GLY A 18 -6.10 -3.03 18.84
N MET A 19 -7.28 -3.44 18.37
CA MET A 19 -8.05 -4.52 18.97
C MET A 19 -7.34 -5.87 18.88
N GLN A 20 -6.75 -6.22 17.74
CA GLN A 20 -5.97 -7.44 17.57
C GLN A 20 -4.78 -7.50 18.54
N LEU A 21 -4.03 -6.39 18.67
CA LEU A 21 -2.91 -6.29 19.60
C LEU A 21 -3.36 -6.37 21.07
N ALA A 22 -4.46 -5.70 21.41
CA ALA A 22 -5.04 -5.77 22.75
C ALA A 22 -5.44 -7.22 23.11
N ILE A 23 -6.13 -7.91 22.19
CA ILE A 23 -6.53 -9.32 22.39
C ILE A 23 -5.32 -10.23 22.52
N GLY A 24 -4.33 -10.11 21.63
CA GLY A 24 -3.10 -10.90 21.68
C GLY A 24 -2.34 -10.69 23.00
N THR A 25 -2.29 -9.44 23.48
CA THR A 25 -1.65 -9.10 24.76
C THR A 25 -2.42 -9.70 25.93
N LEU A 26 -3.74 -9.55 25.97
CA LEU A 26 -4.60 -10.12 27.02
C LEU A 26 -4.47 -11.64 27.08
N LEU A 27 -4.52 -12.33 25.93
CA LEU A 27 -4.34 -13.78 25.86
C LEU A 27 -2.96 -14.23 26.32
N THR A 28 -1.92 -13.45 26.03
CA THR A 28 -0.56 -13.75 26.51
C THR A 28 -0.47 -13.62 28.03
N VAL A 29 -1.05 -12.55 28.60
CA VAL A 29 -1.07 -12.33 30.06
C VAL A 29 -1.92 -13.40 30.76
N SER A 30 -3.12 -13.71 30.27
CA SER A 30 -3.95 -14.79 30.81
C SER A 30 -3.24 -16.15 30.69
N GLY A 31 -2.58 -16.39 29.56
CA GLY A 31 -1.79 -17.59 29.33
C GLY A 31 -0.61 -17.72 30.30
N TRP A 32 -0.02 -16.60 30.73
CA TRP A 32 1.02 -16.56 31.76
C TRP A 32 0.52 -17.06 33.11
N PHE A 33 -0.58 -16.48 33.60
CA PHE A 33 -1.18 -16.93 34.85
C PHE A 33 -1.61 -18.40 34.78
N MET A 34 -2.20 -18.84 33.67
CA MET A 34 -2.53 -20.25 33.48
C MET A 34 -1.30 -21.15 33.44
N ALA A 35 -0.17 -20.69 32.90
CA ALA A 35 1.07 -21.45 32.88
C ALA A 35 1.67 -21.63 34.27
N GLU A 36 1.57 -20.61 35.13
CA GLU A 36 1.99 -20.70 36.54
C GLU A 36 1.11 -21.70 37.31
N ASP A 37 -0.22 -21.66 37.12
CA ASP A 37 -1.16 -22.53 37.83
C ASP A 37 -1.09 -24.00 37.37
N LEU A 38 -0.94 -24.23 36.06
CA LEU A 38 -0.96 -25.58 35.46
C LEU A 38 0.44 -26.17 35.26
N GLY A 39 1.50 -25.40 35.53
CA GLY A 39 2.89 -25.82 35.32
C GLY A 39 3.26 -26.09 33.86
N THR A 40 2.53 -25.50 32.90
CA THR A 40 2.73 -25.73 31.46
C THR A 40 2.87 -24.42 30.69
N THR A 41 3.90 -24.31 29.86
CA THR A 41 4.18 -23.11 29.06
C THR A 41 3.29 -22.98 27.81
N PHE A 42 2.47 -23.98 27.53
CA PHE A 42 1.66 -24.06 26.31
C PHE A 42 0.77 -22.82 26.11
N TYR A 43 0.12 -22.34 27.16
CA TYR A 43 -0.82 -21.22 27.07
C TYR A 43 -0.13 -19.88 26.81
N VAL A 44 1.06 -19.66 27.37
CA VAL A 44 1.90 -18.49 27.05
C VAL A 44 2.34 -18.54 25.60
N GLN A 45 2.82 -19.69 25.14
CA GLN A 45 3.27 -19.87 23.75
C GLN A 45 2.14 -19.58 22.76
N PHE A 46 0.93 -20.06 23.06
CA PHE A 46 -0.24 -19.79 22.22
C PHE A 46 -0.54 -18.29 22.11
N GLY A 47 -0.55 -17.55 23.22
CA GLY A 47 -0.74 -16.11 23.23
C GLY A 47 0.34 -15.37 22.43
N LEU A 48 1.61 -15.74 22.61
CA LEU A 48 2.74 -15.16 21.88
C LEU A 48 2.67 -15.43 20.37
N VAL A 49 2.25 -16.62 19.95
CA VAL A 49 2.07 -16.95 18.52
C VAL A 49 0.99 -16.07 17.89
N LEU A 50 -0.14 -15.88 18.56
CA LEU A 50 -1.21 -15.01 18.07
C LEU A 50 -0.78 -13.54 18.01
N LEU A 51 -0.05 -13.07 19.02
CA LEU A 51 0.49 -11.70 19.03
C LEU A 51 1.50 -11.50 17.89
N GLY A 52 2.39 -12.46 17.67
CA GLY A 52 3.35 -12.46 16.57
C GLY A 52 2.64 -12.46 15.20
N ALA A 53 1.59 -13.25 15.04
CA ALA A 53 0.79 -13.28 13.82
C ALA A 53 0.10 -11.93 13.55
N ALA A 54 -0.46 -11.29 14.58
CA ALA A 54 -1.07 -9.96 14.45
C ALA A 54 -0.04 -8.91 14.01
N LEU A 55 1.14 -8.88 14.65
CA LEU A 55 2.23 -7.99 14.25
C LEU A 55 2.68 -8.24 12.80
N GLY A 56 2.82 -9.50 12.40
CA GLY A 56 3.17 -9.88 11.03
C GLY A 56 2.15 -9.40 10.00
N GLN A 57 0.85 -9.56 10.30
CA GLN A 57 -0.23 -9.08 9.44
C GLN A 57 -0.19 -7.54 9.29
N ILE A 58 0.00 -6.81 10.39
CA ILE A 58 0.09 -5.35 10.39
C ILE A 58 1.28 -4.90 9.55
N ALA A 59 2.46 -5.50 9.77
CA ALA A 59 3.67 -5.19 9.02
C ALA A 59 3.50 -5.44 7.52
N CYS A 60 2.90 -6.58 7.14
CA CYS A 60 2.61 -6.91 5.75
C CYS A 60 1.64 -5.90 5.11
N SER A 61 0.62 -5.47 5.85
CA SER A 61 -0.35 -4.49 5.39
C SER A 61 0.30 -3.12 5.18
N LEU A 62 1.11 -2.67 6.14
CA LEU A 62 1.89 -1.43 6.04
C LEU A 62 2.86 -1.46 4.86
N TYR A 63 3.55 -2.59 4.67
CA TYR A 63 4.45 -2.78 3.55
C TYR A 63 3.71 -2.69 2.21
N GLY A 64 2.56 -3.36 2.07
CA GLY A 64 1.74 -3.29 0.85
C GLY A 64 1.24 -1.86 0.57
N MET A 65 0.78 -1.13 1.59
CA MET A 65 0.38 0.27 1.46
C MET A 65 1.54 1.18 1.06
N TRP A 66 2.73 0.96 1.64
CA TRP A 66 3.93 1.69 1.27
C TRP A 66 4.34 1.41 -0.18
N GLN A 67 4.37 0.14 -0.59
CA GLN A 67 4.68 -0.26 -1.96
C GLN A 67 3.71 0.37 -2.96
N TRP A 68 2.41 0.37 -2.64
CA TRP A 68 1.40 1.02 -3.48
C TRP A 68 1.67 2.52 -3.65
N ARG A 69 2.00 3.23 -2.56
CA ARG A 69 2.35 4.66 -2.62
C ARG A 69 3.56 4.93 -3.50
N VAL A 70 4.62 4.12 -3.32
CA VAL A 70 5.84 4.22 -4.14
C VAL A 70 5.51 3.93 -5.61
N ALA A 71 4.67 2.94 -5.89
CA ALA A 71 4.23 2.61 -7.25
C ALA A 71 3.47 3.79 -7.88
N CYS A 72 2.49 4.36 -7.19
CA CYS A 72 1.76 5.53 -7.68
C CYS A 72 2.70 6.71 -7.98
N GLN A 73 3.62 7.02 -7.06
CA GLN A 73 4.56 8.11 -7.24
C GLN A 73 5.46 7.88 -8.47
N LEU A 74 6.07 6.70 -8.57
CA LEU A 74 6.93 6.36 -9.69
C LEU A 74 6.19 6.31 -11.01
N HIS A 75 4.89 5.97 -11.01
CA HIS A 75 4.08 5.95 -12.23
C HIS A 75 3.81 7.36 -12.72
N PHE A 76 3.49 8.31 -11.82
CA PHE A 76 3.40 9.72 -12.18
C PHE A 76 4.74 10.25 -12.74
N GLU A 77 5.87 9.87 -12.15
CA GLU A 77 7.19 10.21 -12.65
C GLU A 77 7.47 9.57 -14.02
N ASP A 78 7.06 8.32 -14.25
CA ASP A 78 7.19 7.63 -15.53
C ASP A 78 6.35 8.29 -16.64
N VAL A 79 5.13 8.73 -16.33
CA VAL A 79 4.26 9.48 -17.25
C VAL A 79 4.87 10.84 -17.60
N TRP A 80 5.37 11.56 -16.59
CA TRP A 80 6.08 12.83 -16.79
C TRP A 80 7.28 12.67 -17.71
N ASP A 81 8.11 11.66 -17.43
CA ASP A 81 9.31 11.36 -18.19
C ASP A 81 9.01 10.81 -19.59
N GLY A 82 7.77 10.35 -19.83
CA GLY A 82 7.37 9.68 -21.07
C GLY A 82 7.96 8.29 -21.23
N VAL A 83 8.38 7.67 -20.12
CA VAL A 83 8.80 6.27 -20.05
C VAL A 83 7.58 5.35 -20.07
N CYS A 84 6.50 5.78 -19.43
CA CYS A 84 5.19 5.17 -19.57
C CYS A 84 4.48 5.80 -20.79
N PRO A 85 4.02 4.99 -21.76
CA PRO A 85 3.30 5.47 -22.93
C PRO A 85 1.85 5.87 -22.60
N ASP A 86 1.40 5.67 -21.35
CA ASP A 86 0.07 6.04 -20.89
C ASP A 86 -0.21 7.49 -21.23
N SER A 87 -1.15 7.65 -22.15
CA SER A 87 -1.57 8.94 -22.68
C SER A 87 -3.05 8.84 -23.00
N GLY A 88 -3.82 9.84 -22.58
CA GLY A 88 -5.22 9.91 -22.93
C GLY A 88 -5.99 8.65 -22.53
N ASP A 89 -6.53 7.94 -23.53
CA ASP A 89 -7.53 6.87 -23.39
C ASP A 89 -6.99 5.51 -22.91
N ASP A 90 -5.67 5.35 -22.78
CA ASP A 90 -5.02 4.08 -22.42
C ASP A 90 -4.26 4.22 -21.08
N ILE A 91 -4.94 4.73 -20.05
CA ILE A 91 -4.40 4.78 -18.69
C ILE A 91 -4.41 3.36 -18.15
N GLU A 92 -3.24 2.75 -18.07
CA GLU A 92 -3.10 1.43 -17.51
C GLU A 92 -3.20 1.50 -15.98
N ASP A 93 -3.75 0.45 -15.36
CA ASP A 93 -3.66 0.31 -13.91
C ASP A 93 -2.19 0.35 -13.49
N VAL A 94 -1.86 1.25 -12.54
CA VAL A 94 -0.50 1.44 -11.99
C VAL A 94 0.17 0.11 -11.68
N TRP A 95 -0.58 -0.86 -11.14
CA TRP A 95 -0.02 -2.18 -10.84
C TRP A 95 0.31 -2.98 -12.09
N ARG A 96 -0.58 -2.94 -13.11
CA ARG A 96 -0.39 -3.65 -14.38
C ARG A 96 0.83 -3.13 -15.13
N TRP A 97 1.07 -1.82 -15.10
CA TRP A 97 2.28 -1.20 -15.63
C TRP A 97 3.55 -1.82 -15.02
N TYR A 98 3.63 -1.91 -13.69
CA TYR A 98 4.80 -2.47 -13.02
C TYR A 98 4.94 -3.99 -13.15
N VAL A 99 3.81 -4.71 -13.26
CA VAL A 99 3.80 -6.13 -13.60
C VAL A 99 4.38 -6.36 -15.00
N LYS A 100 3.97 -5.57 -16.00
CA LYS A 100 4.50 -5.65 -17.38
C LYS A 100 6.00 -5.35 -17.46
N ARG A 101 6.52 -4.43 -16.63
CA ARG A 101 7.98 -4.17 -16.54
C ARG A 101 8.77 -5.29 -15.85
N GLY A 102 8.11 -6.33 -15.34
CA GLY A 102 8.76 -7.48 -14.72
C GLY A 102 9.38 -7.19 -13.35
N LYS A 103 9.12 -6.02 -12.75
CA LYS A 103 9.64 -5.63 -11.41
C LYS A 103 8.55 -5.12 -10.45
N PRO A 104 7.41 -5.80 -10.29
CA PRO A 104 6.32 -5.32 -9.43
C PRO A 104 6.73 -5.17 -7.94
N TRP A 105 7.70 -5.96 -7.48
CA TRP A 105 8.13 -5.99 -6.07
C TRP A 105 9.46 -5.28 -5.80
N ARG A 106 10.15 -4.79 -6.85
CA ARG A 106 11.46 -4.13 -6.76
C ARG A 106 11.41 -2.76 -7.42
N LEU A 107 10.59 -1.90 -6.83
CA LEU A 107 10.50 -0.49 -7.19
C LEU A 107 11.70 0.24 -6.58
N ASP A 108 12.53 0.83 -7.42
CA ASP A 108 13.66 1.65 -7.00
C ASP A 108 13.25 3.13 -7.06
N PRO A 109 13.00 3.79 -5.92
CA PRO A 109 12.65 5.20 -5.88
C PRO A 109 13.79 6.12 -6.36
N ASN A 110 15.03 5.63 -6.37
CA ASN A 110 16.22 6.42 -6.71
C ASN A 110 16.80 6.06 -8.09
N ARG A 111 16.02 5.41 -8.96
CA ARG A 111 16.48 5.04 -10.30
C ARG A 111 16.87 6.27 -11.13
N PRO A 112 17.83 6.14 -12.06
CA PRO A 112 18.18 7.23 -12.98
C PRO A 112 16.97 7.60 -13.84
N ARG A 113 16.72 8.91 -13.97
CA ARG A 113 15.62 9.47 -14.75
C ARG A 113 16.13 10.15 -16.03
N PRO A 114 15.45 10.00 -17.17
CA PRO A 114 15.79 10.74 -18.38
C PRO A 114 15.52 12.24 -18.18
N LEU A 115 16.40 13.08 -18.70
CA LEU A 115 16.21 14.54 -18.69
C LEU A 115 15.20 14.91 -19.77
N VAL A 116 14.03 15.40 -19.35
CA VAL A 116 12.95 15.81 -20.26
C VAL A 116 12.73 17.32 -20.16
N ARG A 117 12.40 17.96 -21.28
CA ARG A 117 12.00 19.38 -21.27
C ARG A 117 10.69 19.51 -20.50
N PHE A 118 10.63 20.51 -19.61
CA PHE A 118 9.46 20.78 -18.77
C PHE A 118 8.15 20.88 -19.57
N GLN A 119 8.19 21.55 -20.73
CA GLN A 119 7.02 21.73 -21.60
C GLN A 119 6.44 20.40 -22.10
N ASP A 120 7.30 19.42 -22.40
CA ASP A 120 6.88 18.11 -22.89
C ASP A 120 6.24 17.28 -21.76
N GLY A 121 6.83 17.32 -20.56
CA GLY A 121 6.25 16.70 -19.36
C GLY A 121 4.89 17.31 -18.98
N TRP A 122 4.78 18.64 -19.05
CA TRP A 122 3.52 19.35 -18.76
C TRP A 122 2.39 18.96 -19.71
N ARG A 123 2.68 18.91 -21.03
CA ARG A 123 1.69 18.49 -22.05
C ARG A 123 1.17 17.07 -21.80
N ARG A 124 2.03 16.15 -21.37
CA ARG A 124 1.63 14.77 -21.03
C ARG A 124 0.71 14.72 -19.82
N MET A 125 1.04 15.48 -18.77
CA MET A 125 0.17 15.57 -17.59
C MET A 125 -1.19 16.18 -17.89
N GLU A 126 -1.25 17.18 -18.80
CA GLU A 126 -2.50 17.79 -19.23
C GLU A 126 -3.36 16.82 -20.06
N ALA A 127 -2.74 15.97 -20.89
CA ALA A 127 -3.43 14.89 -21.58
C ALA A 127 -3.95 13.82 -20.60
N TYR A 128 -3.12 13.42 -19.62
CA TYR A 128 -3.48 12.46 -18.57
C TYR A 128 -4.67 12.96 -17.73
N SER A 129 -4.64 14.22 -17.30
CA SER A 129 -5.73 14.86 -16.55
C SER A 129 -7.05 14.89 -17.33
N ARG A 130 -6.99 15.24 -18.63
CA ARG A 130 -8.19 15.28 -19.48
C ARG A 130 -8.84 13.90 -19.63
N ALA A 131 -8.06 12.85 -19.82
CA ALA A 131 -8.62 11.51 -19.97
C ALA A 131 -9.13 10.91 -18.66
N SER A 132 -8.45 11.16 -17.53
CA SER A 132 -9.00 10.77 -16.22
C SER A 132 -10.37 11.41 -15.96
N ASN A 133 -10.59 12.64 -16.41
CA ASN A 133 -11.89 13.30 -16.28
C ASN A 133 -12.95 12.76 -17.27
N ALA A 134 -12.52 12.34 -18.47
CA ALA A 134 -13.42 11.77 -19.48
C ALA A 134 -13.92 10.36 -19.08
N ASP A 135 -13.03 9.47 -18.63
CA ASP A 135 -13.41 8.13 -18.12
C ASP A 135 -14.37 8.24 -16.93
N GLN A 136 -14.18 9.25 -16.07
CA GLN A 136 -15.08 9.47 -14.94
C GLN A 136 -16.50 9.88 -15.36
N ASN A 137 -16.65 10.68 -16.41
CA ASN A 137 -17.97 11.07 -16.92
C ASN A 137 -18.70 9.92 -17.64
N HIS A 138 -17.98 8.93 -18.15
CA HIS A 138 -18.57 7.74 -18.78
C HIS A 138 -19.03 6.66 -17.79
N ARG A 139 -18.61 6.73 -16.52
CA ARG A 139 -18.97 5.77 -15.46
C ARG A 139 -20.12 6.23 -14.55
N VAL A 140 -20.76 7.37 -14.88
CA VAL A 140 -21.97 7.89 -14.20
C VAL A 140 -23.19 7.55 -15.06
#